data_AF-A0A7W1UNI8-F1
#
_entry.id   AF-A0A7W1UNI8-F1
#
_cell.length_a   1.000
_cell.length_b   1.000
_cell.length_c   1.000
_cell.angle_alpha   90.00
_cell.angle_beta   90.00
_cell.angle_gamma   90.00
#
_symmetry.space_group_name_H-M   'P 1'
#
loop_
_entity.id
_entity.type
_entity.pdbx_description
1 polymer ?
#
loop_
_entity_poly.entity_id
_entity_poly.type
_entity_poly.pdbx_seq_one_letter_code
_entity_poly.pdbx_strand_id
1 'polypeptide(L)'
;MLYDNAQLVSLYSEAFQKTKNSLYKEIVYETLGFIAREMTSPANGFYSALDADSEGEEGKYYVWKKEELQLLLKDDFALFADYFNINERGLWEHENYNLLRHETDDVIAAKHNISEDQLKTRITDYKKQLLAVREKRIKPGLDNKILTSWNALMIKGYTDAFNAFDEPRFLEAAIKGMEHLLKNSLHKANELSHLIAENAPDRALGFLEDYAFTIEALLALYETTFIEDYLHKANGLMVYTIDHFEDKHSGMFYFTSDLDKALITRKMELSDNVIPASNSALAKCLFLLGHHFENETYIEKSRKMLNNVVSEIENYGAGYSNWAMLLLNFSLPFHEVVIVGKSVDEKRKDLIKHYFPNRIFAGSASESSLPLFKNRFLENETLIYMCENKTCFAPVKNIEDALRQISG
;
A
#
# COMPACT_ATOMS: atom_id res chain seq x y z
N MET A 1 0.96 -3.47 13.81
CA MET A 1 2.08 -4.15 13.09
C MET A 1 2.45 -3.36 11.83
N LEU A 2 3.52 -3.71 11.11
CA LEU A 2 3.89 -3.02 9.86
C LEU A 2 2.84 -3.19 8.77
N TYR A 3 2.30 -4.40 8.59
CA TYR A 3 1.30 -4.69 7.56
C TYR A 3 -0.01 -3.91 7.74
N ASP A 4 -0.43 -3.63 8.99
CA ASP A 4 -1.61 -2.81 9.26
C ASP A 4 -1.38 -1.39 8.75
N ASN A 5 -0.25 -0.79 9.13
CA ASN A 5 0.11 0.56 8.73
C ASN A 5 0.25 0.66 7.20
N ALA A 6 0.85 -0.34 6.56
CA ALA A 6 1.03 -0.37 5.11
C ALA A 6 -0.31 -0.30 4.37
N GLN A 7 -1.22 -1.21 4.71
CA GLN A 7 -2.53 -1.31 4.06
C GLN A 7 -3.41 -0.09 4.34
N LEU A 8 -3.39 0.42 5.57
CA LEU A 8 -4.13 1.64 5.93
C LEU A 8 -3.62 2.86 5.16
N VAL A 9 -2.30 2.99 4.96
CA VAL A 9 -1.74 4.09 4.16
C VAL A 9 -2.28 4.04 2.73
N SER A 10 -2.25 2.88 2.07
CA SER A 10 -2.83 2.71 0.73
C SER A 10 -4.32 3.07 0.72
N LEU A 11 -5.10 2.50 1.64
CA LEU A 11 -6.55 2.71 1.73
C LEU A 11 -6.90 4.20 1.91
N TYR A 12 -6.25 4.88 2.86
CA TYR A 12 -6.51 6.31 3.10
C TYR A 12 -6.02 7.20 1.96
N SER A 13 -4.95 6.81 1.25
CA SER A 13 -4.48 7.54 0.07
C SER A 13 -5.51 7.48 -1.06
N GLU A 14 -6.05 6.30 -1.36
CA GLU A 14 -7.14 6.13 -2.34
C GLU A 14 -8.43 6.83 -1.90
N ALA A 15 -8.81 6.70 -0.62
CA ALA A 15 -9.97 7.39 -0.06
C ALA A 15 -9.83 8.91 -0.15
N PHE A 16 -8.62 9.47 0.06
CA PHE A 16 -8.33 10.87 -0.18
C PHE A 16 -8.50 11.22 -1.66
N GLN A 17 -7.97 10.42 -2.59
CA GLN A 17 -8.12 10.68 -4.02
C GLN A 17 -9.60 10.78 -4.42
N LYS A 18 -10.46 9.95 -3.83
CA LYS A 18 -11.91 9.92 -4.09
C LYS A 18 -12.68 11.06 -3.44
N THR A 19 -12.43 11.32 -2.16
CA THR A 19 -13.28 12.19 -1.33
C THR A 19 -12.70 13.59 -1.12
N LYS A 20 -11.38 13.74 -1.31
CA LYS A 20 -10.59 14.91 -0.93
C LYS A 20 -10.69 15.29 0.56
N ASN A 21 -11.12 14.36 1.42
CA ASN A 21 -11.20 14.59 2.86
C ASN A 21 -9.80 14.72 3.47
N SER A 22 -9.47 15.90 4.01
CA SER A 22 -8.16 16.21 4.58
C SER A 22 -7.77 15.33 5.77
N LEU A 23 -8.74 14.72 6.47
CA LEU A 23 -8.45 13.78 7.55
C LEU A 23 -7.66 12.55 7.06
N TYR A 24 -8.00 12.03 5.89
CA TYR A 24 -7.26 10.90 5.30
C TYR A 24 -5.82 11.29 4.96
N LYS A 25 -5.61 12.53 4.49
CA LYS A 25 -4.26 13.07 4.28
C LYS A 25 -3.49 13.18 5.60
N GLU A 26 -4.11 13.72 6.65
CA GLU A 26 -3.51 13.80 7.99
C GLU A 26 -3.07 12.43 8.48
N ILE A 27 -3.97 11.43 8.45
CA ILE A 27 -3.69 10.07 8.89
C ILE A 27 -2.49 9.48 8.13
N VAL A 28 -2.44 9.58 6.80
CA VAL A 28 -1.31 9.05 6.02
C VAL A 28 0.00 9.74 6.41
N TYR A 29 0.02 11.07 6.53
CA TYR A 29 1.22 11.81 6.91
C TYR A 29 1.71 11.43 8.31
N GLU A 30 0.80 11.24 9.27
CA GLU A 30 1.13 10.83 10.64
C GLU A 30 1.62 9.39 10.70
N THR A 31 0.96 8.46 10.00
CA THR A 31 1.37 7.07 9.90
C THR A 31 2.75 6.95 9.27
N LEU A 32 2.98 7.56 8.10
CA LEU A 32 4.30 7.50 7.44
C LEU A 32 5.38 8.25 8.22
N GLY A 33 5.01 9.31 8.95
CA GLY A 33 5.90 9.98 9.90
C GLY A 33 6.26 9.10 11.10
N PHE A 34 5.35 8.25 11.57
CA PHE A 34 5.62 7.23 12.58
C PHE A 34 6.52 6.12 12.04
N ILE A 35 6.22 5.59 10.84
CA ILE A 35 7.05 4.56 10.20
C ILE A 35 8.49 5.06 10.02
N ALA A 36 8.68 6.25 9.46
CA ALA A 36 10.00 6.83 9.23
C ALA A 36 10.82 7.04 10.52
N ARG A 37 10.16 7.33 11.65
CA ARG A 37 10.84 7.56 12.94
C ARG A 37 11.12 6.28 13.71
N GLU A 38 10.14 5.38 13.80
CA GLU A 38 10.17 4.25 14.75
C GLU A 38 10.43 2.90 14.06
N MET A 39 10.03 2.76 12.79
CA MET A 39 9.99 1.46 12.11
C MET A 39 10.90 1.37 10.88
N THR A 40 11.62 2.43 10.51
CA THR A 40 12.60 2.38 9.41
C THR A 40 14.01 2.11 9.94
N SER A 41 14.67 1.11 9.38
CA SER A 41 16.05 0.77 9.69
C SER A 41 17.03 1.77 9.03
N PRO A 42 18.26 1.91 9.55
CA PRO A 42 19.29 2.73 8.91
C PRO A 42 19.62 2.30 7.47
N ALA A 43 19.31 1.06 7.10
CA ALA A 43 19.52 0.52 5.77
C ALA A 43 18.31 0.73 4.82
N ASN A 44 17.28 1.45 5.28
CA ASN A 44 16.01 1.73 4.58
C ASN A 44 15.04 0.55 4.46
N GLY A 45 15.26 -0.53 5.21
CA GLY A 45 14.23 -1.56 5.40
C GLY A 45 13.24 -1.16 6.51
N PHE A 46 12.11 -1.84 6.59
CA PHE A 46 11.06 -1.59 7.56
C PHE A 46 10.96 -2.75 8.56
N TYR A 47 11.02 -2.42 9.85
CA TYR A 47 10.86 -3.35 10.96
C TYR A 47 9.42 -3.85 11.07
N SER A 48 9.26 -5.08 11.55
CA SER A 48 8.00 -5.81 11.51
C SER A 48 6.95 -5.28 12.49
N ALA A 49 7.34 -4.92 13.71
CA ALA A 49 6.39 -4.55 14.76
C ALA A 49 7.02 -3.77 15.92
N LEU A 50 6.16 -3.04 16.63
CA LEU A 50 6.36 -2.69 18.04
C LEU A 50 5.43 -3.56 18.88
N ASP A 51 5.91 -3.98 20.04
CA ASP A 51 5.10 -4.66 21.05
C ASP A 51 3.92 -3.77 21.47
N ALA A 52 2.80 -4.41 21.83
CA ALA A 52 1.69 -3.72 22.45
C ALA A 52 2.04 -3.38 23.91
N ASP A 53 2.90 -4.18 24.54
CA ASP A 53 3.28 -4.03 25.94
C ASP A 53 4.47 -3.09 26.12
N SER A 54 4.39 -2.28 27.16
CA SER A 54 5.56 -1.62 27.74
C SER A 54 5.55 -1.86 29.24
N GLU A 55 6.67 -2.34 29.77
CA GLU A 55 6.79 -2.76 31.18
C GLU A 55 5.78 -3.85 31.58
N GLY A 56 5.37 -4.70 30.64
CA GLY A 56 4.39 -5.77 30.88
C GLY A 56 2.94 -5.30 31.03
N GLU A 57 2.65 -4.07 30.63
CA GLU A 57 1.29 -3.51 30.57
C GLU A 57 0.98 -3.06 29.14
N GLU A 58 -0.12 -3.59 28.59
CA GLU A 58 -0.58 -3.29 27.25
C GLU A 58 -0.92 -1.80 27.10
N GLY A 59 -0.39 -1.16 26.07
CA GLY A 59 -0.70 0.22 25.73
C GLY A 59 -0.15 1.29 26.69
N LYS A 60 0.54 0.91 27.77
CA LYS A 60 1.07 1.83 28.81
C LYS A 60 1.85 3.02 28.24
N TYR A 61 2.61 2.78 27.17
CA TYR A 61 3.37 3.82 26.49
C TYR A 61 2.48 4.92 25.89
N TYR A 62 1.27 4.58 25.42
CA TYR A 62 0.42 5.44 24.60
C TYR A 62 -0.71 6.14 25.37
N VAL A 63 -1.10 5.63 26.55
CA VAL A 63 -2.23 6.14 27.34
C VAL A 63 -1.82 7.27 28.29
N TRP A 64 -2.80 8.06 28.74
CA TRP A 64 -2.54 9.28 29.53
C TRP A 64 -3.42 9.38 30.77
N LYS A 65 -2.90 9.97 31.85
CA LYS A 65 -3.69 10.39 33.00
C LYS A 65 -4.31 11.77 32.76
N LYS A 66 -5.53 11.98 33.25
CA LYS A 66 -6.21 13.28 33.12
C LYS A 66 -5.43 14.40 33.81
N GLU A 67 -4.90 14.13 35.00
CA GLU A 67 -4.15 15.08 35.81
C GLU A 67 -2.82 15.45 35.15
N GLU A 68 -2.16 14.48 34.48
CA GLU A 68 -0.95 14.70 33.69
C GLU A 68 -1.22 15.65 32.52
N LEU A 69 -2.32 15.42 31.78
CA LEU A 69 -2.74 16.27 30.67
C LEU A 69 -3.11 17.69 31.14
N GLN A 70 -3.79 17.82 32.28
CA GLN A 70 -4.12 19.12 32.87
C GLN A 70 -2.86 19.91 33.25
N LEU A 71 -1.87 19.25 33.85
CA LEU A 71 -0.61 19.90 34.22
C LEU A 71 0.20 20.32 32.98
N LEU A 72 0.22 19.49 31.94
CA LEU A 72 0.96 19.72 30.72
C LEU A 72 0.34 20.86 29.89
N LEU A 73 -0.97 20.80 29.65
CA LEU A 73 -1.67 21.68 28.70
C LEU A 73 -2.26 22.92 29.36
N LYS A 74 -2.47 22.93 30.69
CA LYS A 74 -2.98 24.07 31.45
C LYS A 74 -4.29 24.61 30.84
N ASP A 75 -4.30 25.88 30.42
CA ASP A 75 -5.48 26.56 29.86
C ASP A 75 -5.99 25.89 28.57
N ASP A 76 -5.13 25.18 27.85
CA ASP A 76 -5.47 24.47 26.62
C ASP A 76 -6.11 23.09 26.88
N PHE A 77 -6.11 22.60 28.13
CA PHE A 77 -6.63 21.28 28.47
C PHE A 77 -8.11 21.11 28.07
N ALA A 78 -8.96 22.12 28.26
CA ALA A 78 -10.38 22.00 27.95
C ALA A 78 -10.62 21.70 26.47
N LEU A 79 -9.91 22.40 25.58
CA LEU A 79 -9.98 22.15 24.14
C LEU A 79 -9.42 20.78 23.77
N PHE A 80 -8.28 20.40 24.36
CA PHE A 80 -7.70 19.08 24.13
C PHE A 80 -8.64 17.96 24.57
N ALA A 81 -9.27 18.11 25.75
CA ALA A 81 -10.19 17.14 26.33
C ALA A 81 -11.41 16.89 25.44
N ASP A 82 -11.95 17.96 24.85
CA ASP A 82 -13.05 17.87 23.90
C ASP A 82 -12.62 17.23 22.58
N TYR A 83 -11.43 17.57 22.07
CA TYR A 83 -10.94 17.02 20.81
C TYR A 83 -10.59 15.53 20.88
N PHE A 84 -9.93 15.08 21.96
CA PHE A 84 -9.46 13.70 22.14
C PHE A 84 -10.31 12.85 23.10
N ASN A 85 -11.52 13.31 23.43
CA ASN A 85 -12.47 12.61 24.30
C ASN A 85 -11.88 12.20 25.67
N ILE A 86 -11.31 13.15 26.41
CA ILE A 86 -10.88 12.92 27.81
C ILE A 86 -12.12 12.95 28.74
N ASN A 87 -13.02 12.01 28.49
CA ASN A 87 -14.30 11.76 29.13
C ASN A 87 -14.59 10.24 29.16
N GLU A 88 -15.79 9.83 29.56
CA GLU A 88 -16.16 8.41 29.67
C GLU A 88 -15.93 7.59 28.39
N ARG A 89 -15.96 8.22 27.21
CA ARG A 89 -15.73 7.55 25.93
C ARG A 89 -14.26 7.21 25.68
N GLY A 90 -13.33 8.07 26.09
CA GLY A 90 -11.90 7.83 25.96
C GLY A 90 -11.29 7.16 27.19
N LEU A 91 -12.08 6.95 28.25
CA LEU A 91 -11.64 6.27 29.46
C LEU A 91 -11.26 4.82 29.13
N TRP A 92 -10.01 4.50 29.44
CA TRP A 92 -9.40 3.19 29.28
C TRP A 92 -9.00 2.65 30.66
N GLU A 93 -8.48 1.42 30.67
CA GLU A 93 -8.08 0.70 31.86
C GLU A 93 -7.18 1.52 32.80
N HIS A 94 -7.29 1.21 34.09
CA HIS A 94 -6.52 1.82 35.16
C HIS A 94 -6.68 3.35 35.22
N GLU A 95 -7.86 3.90 34.88
CA GLU A 95 -8.14 5.34 34.82
C GLU A 95 -7.19 6.11 33.89
N ASN A 96 -6.73 5.46 32.83
CA ASN A 96 -6.02 6.14 31.77
C ASN A 96 -6.98 6.52 30.64
N TYR A 97 -6.51 7.34 29.70
CA TYR A 97 -7.27 7.74 28.53
C TYR A 97 -6.51 7.37 27.27
N ASN A 98 -7.21 6.71 26.35
CA ASN A 98 -6.77 6.58 24.97
C ASN A 98 -7.26 7.81 24.19
N LEU A 99 -6.38 8.43 23.42
CA LEU A 99 -6.71 9.65 22.69
C LEU A 99 -7.56 9.28 21.46
N LEU A 100 -8.85 9.56 21.53
CA LEU A 100 -9.82 9.19 20.50
C LEU A 100 -10.45 10.43 19.90
N ARG A 101 -10.49 10.52 18.57
CA ARG A 101 -11.23 11.57 17.87
C ARG A 101 -12.65 11.09 17.56
N HIS A 102 -13.65 11.92 17.84
CA HIS A 102 -15.05 11.64 17.53
C HIS A 102 -15.67 12.72 16.66
N GLU A 103 -15.56 13.97 17.11
CA GLU A 103 -16.11 15.13 16.39
C GLU A 103 -15.19 15.60 15.27
N THR A 104 -15.78 16.29 14.30
CA THR A 104 -15.08 16.98 13.22
C THR A 104 -14.48 18.30 13.70
N ASP A 105 -13.52 18.83 12.93
CA ASP A 105 -12.80 20.06 13.31
C ASP A 105 -13.73 21.27 13.40
N ASP A 106 -14.73 21.38 12.52
CA ASP A 106 -15.69 22.47 12.50
C ASP A 106 -16.54 22.51 13.79
N VAL A 107 -16.97 21.35 14.28
CA VAL A 107 -17.75 21.23 15.52
C VAL A 107 -16.91 21.67 16.74
N ILE A 108 -15.66 21.20 16.84
CA ILE A 108 -14.78 21.57 17.95
C ILE A 108 -14.37 23.04 17.87
N ALA A 109 -14.01 23.53 16.68
CA ALA A 109 -13.61 24.92 16.47
C ALA A 109 -14.75 25.88 16.86
N ALA A 110 -15.98 25.58 16.46
CA ALA A 110 -17.17 26.35 16.83
C ALA A 110 -17.41 26.34 18.36
N LYS A 111 -17.28 25.18 19.02
CA LYS A 111 -17.45 25.05 20.48
C LYS A 111 -16.48 25.95 21.26
N HIS A 112 -15.25 26.10 20.78
CA HIS A 112 -14.22 26.90 21.43
C HIS A 112 -14.08 28.33 20.87
N ASN A 113 -14.96 28.75 19.94
CA ASN A 113 -14.92 30.06 19.30
C ASN A 113 -13.56 30.41 18.66
N ILE A 114 -12.97 29.44 17.95
CA ILE A 114 -11.72 29.61 17.19
C ILE A 114 -11.92 29.20 15.73
N SER A 115 -11.00 29.56 14.84
CA SER A 115 -11.01 29.04 13.47
C SER A 115 -10.47 27.61 13.41
N GLU A 116 -10.81 26.86 12.36
CA GLU A 116 -10.23 25.54 12.11
C GLU A 116 -8.70 25.57 11.98
N ASP A 117 -8.13 26.63 11.38
CA ASP A 117 -6.68 26.78 11.25
C ASP A 117 -5.99 26.98 12.62
N GLN A 118 -6.63 27.73 13.51
CA GLN A 118 -6.19 27.87 14.89
C GLN A 118 -6.29 26.54 15.64
N LEU A 119 -7.39 25.80 15.46
CA LEU A 119 -7.55 24.46 16.03
C LEU A 119 -6.43 23.53 15.56
N LYS A 120 -6.17 23.43 14.26
CA LYS A 120 -5.13 22.57 13.66
C LYS A 120 -3.73 22.90 14.19
N THR A 121 -3.43 24.19 14.35
CA THR A 121 -2.16 24.65 14.93
C THR A 121 -2.04 24.19 16.38
N ARG A 122 -3.07 24.40 17.19
CA ARG A 122 -3.08 23.95 18.60
C ARG A 122 -2.96 22.44 18.73
N ILE A 123 -3.71 21.66 17.95
CA ILE A 123 -3.63 20.18 17.98
C ILE A 123 -2.22 19.71 17.60
N THR A 124 -1.58 20.33 16.62
CA THR A 124 -0.18 20.04 16.25
C THR A 124 0.77 20.28 17.42
N ASP A 125 0.61 21.41 18.12
CA ASP A 125 1.42 21.75 19.29
C ASP A 125 1.19 20.79 20.46
N TYR A 126 -0.06 20.37 20.69
CA TYR A 126 -0.38 19.38 21.72
C TYR A 126 0.27 18.04 21.41
N LYS A 127 0.11 17.52 20.17
CA LYS A 127 0.74 16.27 19.73
C LYS A 127 2.26 16.31 19.93
N LYS A 128 2.91 17.45 19.64
CA LYS A 128 4.35 17.66 19.86
C LYS A 128 4.73 17.63 21.36
N GLN A 129 3.97 18.33 22.22
CA GLN A 129 4.22 18.34 23.66
C GLN A 129 4.06 16.94 24.27
N LEU A 130 2.98 16.24 23.91
CA LEU A 130 2.71 14.88 24.36
C LEU A 130 3.80 13.91 23.87
N LEU A 131 4.24 14.02 22.61
CA LEU A 131 5.35 13.19 22.10
C LEU A 131 6.63 13.40 22.92
N ALA A 132 6.98 14.65 23.26
CA ALA A 132 8.19 14.94 24.03
C ALA A 132 8.16 14.38 25.46
N VAL A 133 6.97 14.25 26.06
CA VAL A 133 6.79 13.56 27.35
C VAL A 133 6.84 12.04 27.15
N ARG A 134 6.14 11.54 26.13
CA ARG A 134 6.07 10.09 25.82
C ARG A 134 7.43 9.49 25.48
N GLU A 135 8.31 10.23 24.79
CA GLU A 135 9.69 9.81 24.49
C GLU A 135 10.56 9.55 25.73
N LYS A 136 10.14 10.02 26.92
CA LYS A 136 10.84 9.75 28.19
C LYS A 136 10.34 8.48 28.89
N ARG A 137 9.24 7.89 28.43
CA ARG A 137 8.70 6.63 28.95
C ARG A 137 9.51 5.47 28.40
N ILE A 138 9.45 4.33 29.08
CA ILE A 138 10.01 3.08 28.54
C ILE A 138 9.25 2.75 27.25
N LYS A 139 9.98 2.51 26.15
CA LYS A 139 9.37 2.21 24.85
C LYS A 139 8.91 0.75 24.81
N PRO A 140 7.86 0.43 24.05
CA PRO A 140 7.54 -0.95 23.71
C PRO A 140 8.71 -1.62 22.97
N GLY A 141 8.80 -2.95 23.09
CA GLY A 141 9.84 -3.73 22.41
C GLY A 141 9.74 -3.59 20.89
N LEU A 142 10.87 -3.39 20.21
CA LEU A 142 10.94 -3.36 18.75
C LEU A 142 11.26 -4.77 18.21
N ASP A 143 10.33 -5.37 17.46
CA ASP A 143 10.66 -6.53 16.62
C ASP A 143 11.30 -6.03 15.32
N ASN A 144 12.62 -5.98 15.35
CA ASN A 144 13.46 -5.46 14.28
C ASN A 144 13.65 -6.43 13.10
N LYS A 145 12.89 -7.54 13.02
CA LYS A 145 12.84 -8.36 11.82
C LYS A 145 12.35 -7.53 10.64
N ILE A 146 12.93 -7.79 9.47
CA ILE A 146 12.53 -7.18 8.20
C ILE A 146 12.00 -8.33 7.35
N LEU A 147 10.68 -8.38 7.17
CA LEU A 147 10.00 -9.43 6.39
C LEU A 147 9.75 -8.92 4.97
N THR A 148 10.05 -9.74 3.96
CA THR A 148 9.94 -9.37 2.55
C THR A 148 8.51 -8.95 2.19
N SER A 149 7.52 -9.78 2.52
CA SER A 149 6.09 -9.51 2.31
C SER A 149 5.64 -8.17 2.91
N TRP A 150 5.98 -7.89 4.17
CA TRP A 150 5.51 -6.68 4.85
C TRP A 150 6.25 -5.42 4.41
N ASN A 151 7.52 -5.56 4.02
CA ASN A 151 8.28 -4.47 3.42
C ASN A 151 7.69 -4.10 2.07
N ALA A 152 7.34 -5.09 1.24
CA ALA A 152 6.68 -4.87 -0.04
C ALA A 152 5.33 -4.14 0.13
N LEU A 153 4.50 -4.56 1.09
CA LEU A 153 3.27 -3.84 1.43
C LEU A 153 3.54 -2.38 1.80
N MET A 154 4.54 -2.11 2.64
CA MET A 154 4.87 -0.74 3.05
C MET A 154 5.41 0.10 1.88
N ILE A 155 6.23 -0.49 1.00
CA ILE A 155 6.70 0.16 -0.23
C ILE A 155 5.52 0.56 -1.11
N LYS A 156 4.53 -0.33 -1.28
CA LYS A 156 3.28 0.01 -1.97
C LYS A 156 2.55 1.15 -1.27
N GLY A 157 2.44 1.12 0.07
CA GLY A 157 1.84 2.20 0.86
C GLY A 157 2.49 3.57 0.60
N TYR A 158 3.82 3.66 0.67
CA TYR A 158 4.55 4.89 0.32
C TYR A 158 4.32 5.33 -1.14
N THR A 159 4.24 4.38 -2.06
CA THR A 159 3.98 4.63 -3.49
C THR A 159 2.58 5.21 -3.71
N ASP A 160 1.56 4.62 -3.09
CA ASP A 160 0.17 5.09 -3.16
C ASP A 160 0.01 6.47 -2.51
N ALA A 161 0.71 6.71 -1.39
CA ALA A 161 0.75 8.03 -0.75
C ALA A 161 1.39 9.09 -1.65
N PHE A 162 2.50 8.77 -2.34
CA PHE A 162 3.08 9.67 -3.32
C PHE A 162 2.08 9.99 -4.45
N ASN A 163 1.39 8.98 -4.97
CA ASN A 163 0.39 9.18 -6.02
C ASN A 163 -0.80 10.05 -5.59
N ALA A 164 -1.19 9.99 -4.31
CA ALA A 164 -2.27 10.80 -3.77
C ALA A 164 -1.84 12.26 -3.45
N PHE A 165 -0.60 12.45 -2.99
CA PHE A 165 -0.16 13.72 -2.37
C PHE A 165 0.97 14.45 -3.10
N ASP A 166 1.63 13.81 -4.07
CA ASP A 166 2.76 14.35 -4.83
C ASP A 166 3.92 14.81 -3.91
N GLU A 167 4.16 14.03 -2.85
CA GLU A 167 5.13 14.32 -1.78
C GLU A 167 6.46 13.56 -2.04
N PRO A 168 7.53 14.22 -2.52
CA PRO A 168 8.72 13.53 -3.05
C PRO A 168 9.40 12.58 -2.06
N ARG A 169 9.40 12.91 -0.76
CA ARG A 169 10.00 12.04 0.27
C ARG A 169 9.31 10.68 0.38
N PHE A 170 8.03 10.57 0.01
CA PHE A 170 7.32 9.29 0.03
C PHE A 170 7.82 8.38 -1.11
N LEU A 171 7.97 8.92 -2.32
CA LEU A 171 8.58 8.17 -3.43
C LEU A 171 10.03 7.78 -3.13
N GLU A 172 10.81 8.69 -2.55
CA GLU A 172 12.20 8.41 -2.16
C GLU A 172 12.29 7.24 -1.17
N ALA A 173 11.41 7.21 -0.16
CA ALA A 173 11.34 6.11 0.81
C ALA A 173 10.93 4.79 0.13
N ALA A 174 9.96 4.82 -0.78
CA ALA A 174 9.54 3.63 -1.53
C ALA A 174 10.67 3.06 -2.39
N ILE A 175 11.40 3.91 -3.12
CA ILE A 175 12.53 3.50 -3.97
C ILE A 175 13.66 2.91 -3.12
N LYS A 176 14.09 3.61 -2.06
CA LYS A 176 15.14 3.12 -1.16
C LYS A 176 14.75 1.82 -0.47
N GLY A 177 13.48 1.68 -0.07
CA GLY A 177 12.94 0.45 0.50
C GLY A 177 12.97 -0.71 -0.50
N MET A 178 12.57 -0.47 -1.74
CA MET A 178 12.62 -1.49 -2.81
C MET A 178 14.05 -1.88 -3.17
N GLU A 179 14.98 -0.93 -3.24
CA GLU A 179 16.40 -1.20 -3.43
C GLU A 179 16.96 -2.06 -2.30
N HIS A 180 16.64 -1.73 -1.04
CA HIS A 180 17.02 -2.53 0.12
C HIS A 180 16.44 -3.95 0.06
N LEU A 181 15.15 -4.07 -0.25
CA LEU A 181 14.45 -5.35 -0.37
C LEU A 181 15.15 -6.21 -1.42
N LEU A 182 15.21 -5.75 -2.68
CA LEU A 182 15.76 -6.53 -3.78
C LEU A 182 17.23 -6.88 -3.57
N LYS A 183 18.03 -5.96 -3.02
CA LYS A 183 19.45 -6.22 -2.77
C LYS A 183 19.67 -7.37 -1.78
N ASN A 184 18.80 -7.48 -0.77
CA ASN A 184 19.05 -8.34 0.39
C ASN A 184 18.15 -9.58 0.45
N SER A 185 17.03 -9.63 -0.27
CA SER A 185 16.15 -10.81 -0.35
C SER A 185 16.28 -11.58 -1.66
N LEU A 186 16.71 -10.94 -2.76
CA LEU A 186 16.74 -11.58 -4.08
C LEU A 186 18.02 -12.39 -4.28
N HIS A 187 17.85 -13.66 -4.63
CA HIS A 187 18.92 -14.63 -4.87
C HIS A 187 18.70 -15.38 -6.17
N LYS A 188 19.76 -15.97 -6.74
CA LYS A 188 19.71 -16.81 -7.94
C LYS A 188 18.74 -16.26 -9.03
N ALA A 189 18.86 -14.96 -9.29
CA ALA A 189 17.95 -14.13 -10.11
C ALA A 189 16.56 -13.83 -9.51
N ASN A 190 15.75 -14.83 -9.12
CA ASN A 190 14.35 -14.61 -8.72
C ASN A 190 13.90 -15.37 -7.44
N GLU A 191 14.82 -15.97 -6.69
CA GLU A 191 14.54 -16.65 -5.42
C GLU A 191 14.54 -15.61 -4.28
N LEU A 192 13.37 -15.30 -3.71
CA LEU A 192 13.24 -14.40 -2.57
C LEU A 192 13.46 -15.16 -1.25
N SER A 193 14.02 -14.48 -0.25
CA SER A 193 13.97 -14.93 1.14
C SER A 193 12.79 -14.29 1.89
N HIS A 194 12.22 -15.00 2.86
CA HIS A 194 11.15 -14.45 3.70
C HIS A 194 11.68 -13.38 4.68
N LEU A 195 12.80 -13.68 5.33
CA LEU A 195 13.51 -12.77 6.23
C LEU A 195 14.65 -12.08 5.47
N ILE A 196 14.73 -10.75 5.61
CA ILE A 196 15.80 -9.92 5.09
C ILE A 196 16.83 -9.74 6.20
N ALA A 197 17.98 -10.40 6.06
CA ALA A 197 19.09 -10.28 6.99
C ALA A 197 20.42 -10.31 6.22
N GLU A 198 21.33 -9.39 6.54
CA GLU A 198 22.59 -9.22 5.81
C GLU A 198 23.49 -10.47 5.84
N ASN A 199 23.28 -11.42 6.77
CA ASN A 199 24.09 -12.64 6.91
C ASN A 199 23.31 -13.83 7.50
N ALA A 200 22.13 -14.19 6.98
CA ALA A 200 21.41 -15.38 7.45
C ALA A 200 22.13 -16.68 7.01
N PRO A 201 22.64 -17.52 7.94
CA PRO A 201 23.32 -18.77 7.60
C PRO A 201 22.35 -19.84 7.07
N ASP A 202 21.12 -19.84 7.58
CA ASP A 202 19.99 -20.64 7.08
C ASP A 202 18.95 -19.68 6.50
N ARG A 203 18.96 -19.53 5.18
CA ARG A 203 18.01 -18.65 4.49
C ARG A 203 16.64 -19.32 4.45
N ALA A 204 15.66 -18.72 5.13
CA ALA A 204 14.27 -19.09 4.95
C ALA A 204 13.84 -18.70 3.52
N LEU A 205 13.48 -19.70 2.71
CA LEU A 205 12.90 -19.46 1.39
C LEU A 205 11.64 -18.60 1.53
N GLY A 206 11.40 -17.74 0.55
CA GLY A 206 10.21 -16.90 0.51
C GLY A 206 8.94 -17.74 0.37
N PHE A 207 7.89 -17.31 1.05
CA PHE A 207 6.55 -17.84 0.88
C PHE A 207 5.84 -17.14 -0.27
N LEU A 208 4.69 -17.66 -0.70
CA LEU A 208 3.91 -17.11 -1.80
C LEU A 208 3.58 -15.62 -1.59
N GLU A 209 3.34 -15.19 -0.35
CA GLU A 209 3.09 -13.78 -0.01
C GLU A 209 4.28 -12.86 -0.30
N ASP A 210 5.52 -13.34 -0.11
CA ASP A 210 6.73 -12.56 -0.36
C ASP A 210 6.81 -12.21 -1.84
N TYR A 211 6.46 -13.17 -2.71
CA TYR A 211 6.38 -12.96 -4.14
C TYR A 211 5.21 -12.07 -4.53
N ALA A 212 4.00 -12.41 -4.09
CA ALA A 212 2.78 -11.72 -4.49
C ALA A 212 2.84 -10.22 -4.17
N PHE A 213 3.23 -9.85 -2.94
CA PHE A 213 3.31 -8.45 -2.53
C PHE A 213 4.51 -7.73 -3.13
N THR A 214 5.66 -8.40 -3.33
CA THR A 214 6.81 -7.78 -4.02
C THR A 214 6.47 -7.46 -5.47
N ILE A 215 5.77 -8.36 -6.18
CA ILE A 215 5.28 -8.12 -7.54
C ILE A 215 4.30 -6.94 -7.55
N GLU A 216 3.35 -6.89 -6.61
CA GLU A 216 2.40 -5.78 -6.50
C GLU A 216 3.09 -4.43 -6.26
N ALA A 217 4.10 -4.39 -5.38
CA ALA A 217 4.89 -3.19 -5.10
C ALA A 217 5.75 -2.75 -6.30
N LEU A 218 6.33 -3.69 -7.05
CA LEU A 218 7.07 -3.40 -8.28
C LEU A 218 6.16 -2.84 -9.37
N LEU A 219 4.96 -3.40 -9.53
CA LEU A 219 3.95 -2.86 -10.45
C LEU A 219 3.55 -1.44 -10.06
N ALA A 220 3.28 -1.19 -8.77
CA ALA A 220 2.95 0.14 -8.27
C ALA A 220 4.09 1.16 -8.55
N LEU A 221 5.34 0.78 -8.31
CA LEU A 221 6.51 1.62 -8.62
C LEU A 221 6.65 1.86 -10.13
N TYR A 222 6.41 0.84 -10.96
CA TYR A 222 6.39 1.01 -12.41
C TYR A 222 5.32 2.03 -12.84
N GLU A 223 4.07 1.89 -12.40
CA GLU A 223 3.00 2.83 -12.77
C GLU A 223 3.26 4.26 -12.27
N THR A 224 4.06 4.39 -11.22
CA THR A 224 4.42 5.67 -10.59
C THR A 224 5.62 6.35 -11.23
N THR A 225 6.57 5.58 -11.76
CA THR A 225 7.86 6.10 -12.24
C THR A 225 8.08 5.88 -13.74
N PHE A 226 7.34 4.95 -14.32
CA PHE A 226 7.54 4.38 -15.66
C PHE A 226 8.94 3.81 -15.91
N ILE A 227 9.65 3.41 -14.85
CA ILE A 227 10.92 2.70 -14.96
C ILE A 227 10.63 1.23 -15.29
N GLU A 228 10.86 0.84 -16.55
CA GLU A 228 10.53 -0.50 -17.08
C GLU A 228 11.22 -1.66 -16.33
N ASP A 229 12.37 -1.42 -15.71
CA ASP A 229 13.09 -2.45 -14.92
C ASP A 229 12.23 -3.02 -13.79
N TYR A 230 11.38 -2.20 -13.14
CA TYR A 230 10.45 -2.70 -12.13
C TYR A 230 9.44 -3.69 -12.72
N LEU A 231 8.89 -3.38 -13.89
CA LEU A 231 7.93 -4.24 -14.60
C LEU A 231 8.59 -5.55 -15.06
N HIS A 232 9.83 -5.51 -15.56
CA HIS A 232 10.57 -6.71 -15.93
C HIS A 232 10.93 -7.58 -14.73
N LYS A 233 11.32 -7.00 -13.59
CA LYS A 233 11.53 -7.76 -12.34
C LYS A 233 10.26 -8.39 -11.84
N ALA A 234 9.14 -7.66 -11.86
CA ALA A 234 7.82 -8.18 -11.50
C ALA A 234 7.47 -9.43 -12.31
N ASN A 235 7.71 -9.39 -13.64
CA ASN A 235 7.51 -10.55 -14.50
C ASN A 235 8.48 -11.71 -14.19
N GLY A 236 9.76 -11.42 -13.92
CA GLY A 236 10.75 -12.45 -13.54
C GLY A 236 10.36 -13.19 -12.27
N LEU A 237 9.90 -12.46 -11.25
CA LEU A 237 9.36 -13.05 -10.02
C LEU A 237 8.10 -13.87 -10.29
N MET A 238 7.18 -13.38 -11.13
CA MET A 238 5.96 -14.13 -11.48
C MET A 238 6.28 -15.47 -12.16
N VAL A 239 7.23 -15.49 -13.11
CA VAL A 239 7.68 -16.73 -13.76
C VAL A 239 8.22 -17.72 -12.72
N TYR A 240 9.10 -17.26 -11.81
CA TYR A 240 9.61 -18.10 -10.73
C TYR A 240 8.47 -18.63 -9.83
N THR A 241 7.49 -17.79 -9.50
CA THR A 241 6.35 -18.20 -8.68
C THR A 241 5.52 -19.28 -9.37
N ILE A 242 5.27 -19.15 -10.67
CA ILE A 242 4.59 -20.18 -11.48
C ILE A 242 5.36 -21.50 -11.45
N ASP A 243 6.68 -21.46 -11.61
CA ASP A 243 7.49 -22.66 -11.69
C ASP A 243 7.55 -23.45 -10.37
N HIS A 244 7.54 -22.76 -9.22
CA HIS A 244 7.83 -23.38 -7.91
C HIS A 244 6.62 -23.50 -6.96
N PHE A 245 5.55 -22.73 -7.18
CA PHE A 245 4.40 -22.69 -6.28
C PHE A 245 3.10 -23.18 -6.90
N GLU A 246 2.97 -23.23 -8.23
CA GLU A 246 1.73 -23.63 -8.89
C GLU A 246 1.39 -25.11 -8.67
N ASP A 247 0.16 -25.36 -8.23
CA ASP A 247 -0.50 -26.66 -8.33
C ASP A 247 -1.18 -26.80 -9.70
N LYS A 248 -0.54 -27.51 -10.63
CA LYS A 248 -1.05 -27.67 -12.01
C LYS A 248 -2.44 -28.31 -12.10
N HIS A 249 -2.86 -29.06 -11.07
CA HIS A 249 -4.18 -29.68 -11.02
C HIS A 249 -5.28 -28.63 -10.79
N SER A 250 -5.23 -27.92 -9.67
CA SER A 250 -6.22 -26.88 -9.33
C SER A 250 -6.02 -25.58 -10.12
N GLY A 251 -4.80 -25.26 -10.54
CA GLY A 251 -4.41 -23.95 -11.04
C GLY A 251 -4.23 -22.89 -9.94
N MET A 252 -4.22 -23.31 -8.67
CA MET A 252 -3.93 -22.46 -7.51
C MET A 252 -2.47 -22.61 -7.10
N PHE A 253 -2.03 -21.83 -6.11
CA PHE A 253 -0.64 -21.78 -5.68
C PHE A 253 -0.52 -22.17 -4.21
N TYR A 254 0.44 -23.04 -3.92
CA TYR A 254 0.81 -23.39 -2.55
C TYR A 254 1.51 -22.22 -1.85
N PHE A 255 1.44 -22.17 -0.53
CA PHE A 255 2.09 -21.14 0.28
C PHE A 255 3.62 -21.31 0.33
N THR A 256 4.12 -22.55 0.34
CA THR A 256 5.56 -22.87 0.38
C THR A 256 6.05 -23.25 -1.01
N SER A 257 7.35 -23.14 -1.26
CA SER A 257 7.99 -23.57 -2.51
C SER A 257 8.03 -25.11 -2.62
N ASP A 258 8.19 -25.65 -3.83
CA ASP A 258 8.52 -27.06 -4.04
C ASP A 258 9.99 -27.40 -3.72
N LEU A 259 10.83 -26.38 -3.52
CA LEU A 259 12.22 -26.49 -3.06
C LEU A 259 12.34 -26.56 -1.54
N ASP A 260 11.27 -26.23 -0.80
CA ASP A 260 11.24 -26.35 0.65
C ASP A 260 11.37 -27.81 1.11
N LYS A 261 11.79 -28.00 2.37
CA LYS A 261 11.77 -29.33 2.99
C LYS A 261 10.35 -29.90 2.89
N ALA A 262 10.25 -31.12 2.37
CA ALA A 262 8.97 -31.77 2.13
C ALA A 262 8.10 -31.78 3.40
N LEU A 263 6.95 -31.11 3.31
CA LEU A 263 5.90 -31.13 4.33
C LEU A 263 4.90 -32.25 4.00
N ILE A 264 4.19 -32.75 5.02
CA ILE A 264 3.12 -33.75 4.85
C ILE A 264 2.00 -33.21 3.94
N THR A 265 1.71 -31.91 4.02
CA THR A 265 0.73 -31.23 3.17
C THR A 265 1.15 -29.77 2.98
N ARG A 266 1.14 -29.31 1.73
CA ARG A 266 1.31 -27.89 1.40
C ARG A 266 -0.06 -27.21 1.45
N LYS A 267 -0.15 -26.10 2.17
CA LYS A 267 -1.39 -25.32 2.31
C LYS A 267 -1.49 -24.29 1.19
N MET A 268 -2.71 -23.84 0.90
CA MET A 268 -3.01 -22.68 0.06
C MET A 268 -3.77 -21.67 0.90
N GLU A 269 -3.42 -20.39 0.79
CA GLU A 269 -4.17 -19.31 1.44
C GLU A 269 -5.13 -18.72 0.42
N LEU A 270 -6.42 -18.90 0.66
CA LEU A 270 -7.48 -18.51 -0.28
C LEU A 270 -8.35 -17.37 0.26
N SER A 271 -8.58 -17.31 1.57
CA SER A 271 -9.35 -16.27 2.24
C SER A 271 -8.42 -15.20 2.83
N ASP A 272 -8.80 -13.94 2.67
CA ASP A 272 -8.16 -12.80 3.31
C ASP A 272 -8.27 -12.91 4.84
N ASN A 273 -7.26 -12.40 5.53
CA ASN A 273 -7.23 -12.27 7.00
C ASN A 273 -6.77 -10.84 7.33
N VAL A 274 -5.90 -10.66 8.33
CA VAL A 274 -5.26 -9.36 8.63
C VAL A 274 -4.48 -8.78 7.44
N ILE A 275 -4.14 -9.61 6.45
CA ILE A 275 -3.59 -9.24 5.14
C ILE A 275 -4.34 -10.02 4.03
N PRO A 276 -4.26 -9.59 2.76
CA PRO A 276 -4.87 -10.32 1.65
C PRO A 276 -4.28 -11.71 1.51
N ALA A 277 -5.09 -12.67 1.07
CA ALA A 277 -4.61 -14.02 0.80
C ALA A 277 -3.55 -13.99 -0.31
N SER A 278 -2.46 -14.74 -0.13
CA SER A 278 -1.36 -14.77 -1.10
C SER A 278 -1.81 -15.18 -2.52
N ASN A 279 -2.78 -16.09 -2.66
CA ASN A 279 -3.36 -16.41 -3.97
C ASN A 279 -4.17 -15.26 -4.58
N SER A 280 -4.92 -14.50 -3.77
CA SER A 280 -5.74 -13.37 -4.25
C SER A 280 -4.85 -12.24 -4.78
N ALA A 281 -3.79 -11.92 -4.05
CA ALA A 281 -2.81 -10.92 -4.45
C ALA A 281 -2.05 -11.36 -5.72
N LEU A 282 -1.64 -12.62 -5.80
CA LEU A 282 -0.98 -13.14 -7.00
C LEU A 282 -1.91 -13.16 -8.22
N ALA A 283 -3.19 -13.51 -8.05
CA ALA A 283 -4.15 -13.50 -9.15
C ALA A 283 -4.38 -12.09 -9.71
N LYS A 284 -4.40 -11.06 -8.86
CA LYS A 284 -4.37 -9.65 -9.31
C LYS A 284 -3.08 -9.34 -10.06
N CYS A 285 -1.93 -9.77 -9.55
CA CYS A 285 -0.64 -9.55 -10.22
C CYS A 285 -0.58 -10.21 -11.62
N LEU A 286 -1.08 -11.45 -11.75
CA LEU A 286 -1.22 -12.15 -13.04
C LEU A 286 -2.08 -11.35 -14.01
N PHE A 287 -3.22 -10.82 -13.53
CA PHE A 287 -4.10 -9.99 -14.34
C PHE A 287 -3.37 -8.75 -14.86
N LEU A 288 -2.72 -7.98 -13.97
CA LEU A 288 -2.02 -6.74 -14.33
C LEU A 288 -0.82 -7.00 -15.27
N LEU A 289 0.01 -8.01 -14.97
CA LEU A 289 1.12 -8.42 -15.84
C LEU A 289 0.61 -8.92 -17.21
N GLY A 290 -0.52 -9.62 -17.23
CA GLY A 290 -1.16 -10.07 -18.46
C GLY A 290 -1.53 -8.91 -19.37
N HIS A 291 -2.02 -7.80 -18.82
CA HIS A 291 -2.28 -6.57 -19.59
C HIS A 291 -0.99 -5.86 -20.02
N HIS A 292 -0.02 -5.67 -19.13
CA HIS A 292 1.25 -5.01 -19.49
C HIS A 292 2.04 -5.71 -20.59
N PHE A 293 2.04 -7.05 -20.60
CA PHE A 293 2.80 -7.86 -21.54
C PHE A 293 1.94 -8.46 -22.66
N GLU A 294 0.64 -8.12 -22.75
CA GLU A 294 -0.32 -8.78 -23.65
C GLU A 294 -0.26 -10.33 -23.54
N ASN A 295 -0.04 -10.84 -22.33
CA ASN A 295 0.12 -12.26 -22.05
C ASN A 295 -1.22 -12.90 -21.65
N GLU A 296 -1.90 -13.45 -22.65
CA GLU A 296 -3.20 -14.13 -22.48
C GLU A 296 -3.11 -15.33 -21.51
N THR A 297 -1.95 -15.99 -21.40
CA THR A 297 -1.78 -17.11 -20.46
C THR A 297 -1.89 -16.64 -19.01
N TYR A 298 -1.39 -15.45 -18.69
CA TYR A 298 -1.51 -14.89 -17.35
C TYR A 298 -2.94 -14.47 -17.04
N ILE A 299 -3.63 -13.84 -18.00
CA ILE A 299 -5.04 -13.47 -17.88
C ILE A 299 -5.91 -14.71 -17.61
N GLU A 300 -5.70 -15.79 -18.36
CA GLU A 300 -6.46 -17.03 -18.19
C GLU A 300 -6.14 -17.76 -16.89
N LYS A 301 -4.88 -17.74 -16.40
CA LYS A 301 -4.54 -18.23 -15.06
C LYS A 301 -5.27 -17.44 -13.98
N SER A 302 -5.22 -16.10 -14.04
CA SER A 302 -5.92 -15.23 -13.10
C SER A 302 -7.43 -15.50 -13.09
N ARG A 303 -8.05 -15.63 -14.27
CA ARG A 303 -9.47 -15.96 -14.43
C ARG A 303 -9.81 -17.33 -13.83
N LYS A 304 -8.98 -18.36 -14.09
CA LYS A 304 -9.17 -19.70 -13.52
C LYS A 304 -9.12 -19.66 -11.99
N MET A 305 -8.14 -18.95 -11.42
CA MET A 305 -8.01 -18.79 -9.97
C MET A 305 -9.25 -18.12 -9.36
N LEU A 306 -9.75 -17.04 -9.98
CA LEU A 306 -10.96 -16.36 -9.53
C LEU A 306 -12.19 -17.29 -9.59
N ASN A 307 -12.37 -18.03 -10.69
CA ASN A 307 -13.49 -18.96 -10.85
C ASN A 307 -13.50 -20.06 -9.77
N ASN A 308 -12.35 -20.47 -9.25
CA ASN A 308 -12.25 -21.47 -8.19
C ASN A 308 -12.78 -20.98 -6.84
N VAL A 309 -12.90 -19.68 -6.63
CA VAL A 309 -13.30 -19.09 -5.33
C VAL A 309 -14.57 -18.24 -5.40
N VAL A 310 -15.18 -18.09 -6.58
CA VAL A 310 -16.32 -17.17 -6.79
C VAL A 310 -17.51 -17.50 -5.89
N SER A 311 -17.77 -18.77 -5.61
CA SER A 311 -18.84 -19.21 -4.69
C SER A 311 -18.58 -18.79 -3.24
N GLU A 312 -17.31 -18.69 -2.83
CA GLU A 312 -16.95 -18.28 -1.48
C GLU A 312 -17.14 -16.77 -1.28
N ILE A 313 -17.00 -15.97 -2.33
CA ILE A 313 -17.28 -14.52 -2.30
C ILE A 313 -18.76 -14.27 -1.95
N GLU A 314 -19.68 -15.05 -2.51
CA GLU A 314 -21.12 -14.95 -2.22
C GLU A 314 -21.44 -15.34 -0.77
N ASN A 315 -20.75 -16.36 -0.24
CA ASN A 315 -20.99 -16.88 1.11
C ASN A 315 -20.34 -16.01 2.22
N TYR A 316 -19.13 -15.48 1.98
CA TYR A 316 -18.35 -14.74 2.97
C TYR A 316 -17.51 -13.62 2.34
N GLY A 317 -18.17 -12.61 1.76
CA GLY A 317 -17.51 -11.53 1.03
C GLY A 317 -16.40 -10.80 1.82
N ALA A 318 -16.55 -10.63 3.15
CA ALA A 318 -15.54 -9.95 3.97
C ALA A 318 -14.17 -10.66 3.94
N GLY A 319 -14.15 -11.99 3.94
CA GLY A 319 -12.91 -12.79 3.83
C GLY A 319 -12.41 -13.00 2.41
N TYR A 320 -13.04 -12.39 1.41
CA TYR A 320 -12.66 -12.51 -0.01
C TYR A 320 -12.69 -11.14 -0.70
N SER A 321 -12.45 -10.06 0.06
CA SER A 321 -12.54 -8.69 -0.45
C SER A 321 -11.51 -8.42 -1.54
N ASN A 322 -10.28 -8.94 -1.42
CA ASN A 322 -9.24 -8.78 -2.45
C ASN A 322 -9.54 -9.60 -3.72
N TRP A 323 -10.23 -10.74 -3.59
CA TRP A 323 -10.79 -11.46 -4.74
C TRP A 323 -11.94 -10.70 -5.39
N ALA A 324 -12.81 -10.07 -4.60
CA ALA A 324 -13.89 -9.24 -5.12
C ALA A 324 -13.35 -8.06 -5.94
N MET A 325 -12.20 -7.49 -5.56
CA MET A 325 -11.50 -6.50 -6.40
C MET A 325 -11.10 -7.08 -7.76
N LEU A 326 -10.56 -8.31 -7.80
CA LEU A 326 -10.25 -8.98 -9.07
C LEU A 326 -11.52 -9.29 -9.88
N LEU A 327 -12.62 -9.66 -9.21
CA LEU A 327 -13.91 -9.85 -9.87
C LEU A 327 -14.39 -8.57 -10.55
N LEU A 328 -14.23 -7.41 -9.90
CA LEU A 328 -14.52 -6.11 -10.50
C LEU A 328 -13.63 -5.83 -11.72
N ASN A 329 -12.36 -6.22 -11.68
CA ASN A 329 -11.46 -6.13 -12.84
C ASN A 329 -11.93 -6.89 -14.06
N PHE A 330 -12.54 -8.05 -13.87
CA PHE A 330 -13.10 -8.82 -14.98
C PHE A 330 -14.53 -8.41 -15.37
N SER A 331 -15.29 -7.81 -14.46
CA SER A 331 -16.72 -7.56 -14.63
C SER A 331 -17.05 -6.14 -15.09
N LEU A 332 -16.17 -5.19 -14.81
CA LEU A 332 -16.30 -3.79 -15.21
C LEU A 332 -15.27 -3.44 -16.31
N PRO A 333 -15.51 -2.37 -17.10
CA PRO A 333 -14.54 -1.88 -18.08
C PRO A 333 -13.16 -1.66 -17.46
N PHE A 334 -12.16 -2.42 -17.92
CA PHE A 334 -10.77 -2.29 -17.46
C PHE A 334 -9.98 -1.43 -18.45
N HIS A 335 -9.43 -0.34 -17.96
CA HIS A 335 -8.81 0.68 -18.81
C HIS A 335 -7.28 0.61 -18.81
N GLU A 336 -6.69 0.52 -19.99
CA GLU A 336 -5.25 0.65 -20.19
C GLU A 336 -4.94 2.11 -20.56
N VAL A 337 -4.38 2.85 -19.61
CA VAL A 337 -4.03 4.26 -19.80
C VAL A 337 -2.57 4.36 -20.22
N VAL A 338 -2.33 4.61 -21.51
CA VAL A 338 -0.98 4.64 -22.08
C VAL A 338 -0.58 6.07 -22.41
N ILE A 339 0.52 6.54 -21.81
CA ILE A 339 1.00 7.92 -21.96
C ILE A 339 2.37 7.89 -22.64
N VAL A 340 2.50 8.55 -23.80
CA VAL A 340 3.75 8.58 -24.56
C VAL A 340 4.17 10.01 -24.85
N GLY A 341 5.48 10.29 -24.77
CA GLY A 341 6.06 11.59 -25.10
C GLY A 341 6.81 12.25 -23.94
N LYS A 342 7.46 13.38 -24.23
CA LYS A 342 8.41 14.02 -23.30
C LYS A 342 7.78 14.49 -21.98
N SER A 343 6.48 14.81 -21.96
CA SER A 343 5.76 15.25 -20.76
C SER A 343 5.01 14.11 -20.04
N VAL A 344 5.47 12.87 -20.20
CA VAL A 344 4.81 11.67 -19.64
C VAL A 344 4.61 11.74 -18.12
N ASP A 345 5.62 12.18 -17.35
CA ASP A 345 5.50 12.26 -15.87
C ASP A 345 4.51 13.33 -15.42
N GLU A 346 4.50 14.49 -16.09
CA GLU A 346 3.53 15.56 -15.82
C GLU A 346 2.09 15.05 -16.03
N LYS A 347 1.82 14.39 -17.18
CA LYS A 347 0.49 13.85 -17.48
C LYS A 347 0.07 12.75 -16.52
N ARG A 348 1.01 11.88 -16.14
CA ARG A 348 0.78 10.83 -15.14
C ARG A 348 0.41 11.43 -13.78
N LYS A 349 1.19 12.39 -13.27
CA LYS A 349 0.94 13.05 -11.98
C LYS A 349 -0.44 13.68 -11.92
N ASP A 350 -0.85 14.34 -12.98
CA ASP A 350 -2.16 14.99 -13.03
C ASP A 350 -3.30 13.97 -13.11
N LEU A 351 -3.16 12.90 -13.91
CA LEU A 351 -4.17 11.84 -14.02
C LEU A 351 -4.30 11.04 -12.71
N ILE A 352 -3.19 10.62 -12.10
CA ILE A 352 -3.19 9.71 -10.96
C ILE A 352 -3.74 10.33 -9.68
N LYS A 353 -3.85 11.67 -9.61
CA LYS A 353 -4.50 12.40 -8.50
C LYS A 353 -6.01 12.21 -8.47
N HIS A 354 -6.61 11.74 -9.56
CA HIS A 354 -8.03 11.40 -9.64
C HIS A 354 -8.25 9.95 -9.24
N TYR A 355 -9.30 9.70 -8.45
CA TYR A 355 -9.70 8.33 -8.16
C TYR A 355 -10.34 7.72 -9.40
N PHE A 356 -9.58 6.87 -10.06
CA PHE A 356 -9.98 6.11 -11.23
C PHE A 356 -9.56 4.65 -11.01
N PRO A 357 -10.45 3.82 -10.45
CA PRO A 357 -10.18 2.41 -10.23
C PRO A 357 -10.29 1.64 -11.55
N ASN A 358 -9.96 0.35 -11.53
CA ASN A 358 -10.12 -0.56 -12.66
C ASN A 358 -9.30 -0.20 -13.90
N ARG A 359 -8.02 0.07 -13.69
CA ARG A 359 -7.11 0.56 -14.73
C ARG A 359 -5.68 0.18 -14.47
N ILE A 360 -4.85 0.21 -15.51
CA ILE A 360 -3.39 0.28 -15.42
C ILE A 360 -2.84 1.56 -16.05
N PHE A 361 -1.67 2.00 -15.59
CA PHE A 361 -0.88 3.02 -16.28
C PHE A 361 0.33 2.40 -16.96
N ALA A 362 0.57 2.74 -18.22
CA ALA A 362 1.84 2.50 -18.88
C ALA A 362 2.33 3.82 -19.47
N GLY A 363 3.63 4.10 -19.35
CA GLY A 363 4.18 5.30 -19.94
C GLY A 363 5.58 5.14 -20.46
N SER A 364 5.93 5.95 -21.47
CA SER A 364 7.30 6.04 -21.96
C SER A 364 7.59 7.41 -22.55
N ALA A 365 8.77 7.95 -22.22
CA ALA A 365 9.26 9.19 -22.80
C ALA A 365 9.89 8.99 -24.19
N SER A 366 10.13 7.74 -24.59
CA SER A 366 10.75 7.35 -25.85
C SER A 366 10.02 6.17 -26.49
N GLU A 367 10.49 5.71 -27.65
CA GLU A 367 10.04 4.43 -28.19
C GLU A 367 10.38 3.30 -27.23
N SER A 368 9.44 2.38 -27.03
CA SER A 368 9.59 1.22 -26.15
C SER A 368 9.12 -0.04 -26.89
N SER A 369 9.75 -1.16 -26.56
CA SER A 369 9.44 -2.47 -27.13
C SER A 369 8.29 -3.19 -26.44
N LEU A 370 7.80 -2.68 -25.31
CA LEU A 370 6.67 -3.29 -24.61
C LEU A 370 5.40 -3.24 -25.49
N PRO A 371 4.59 -4.30 -25.50
CA PRO A 371 3.45 -4.42 -26.41
C PRO A 371 2.50 -3.22 -26.40
N LEU A 372 2.20 -2.69 -25.20
CA LEU A 372 1.31 -1.54 -25.01
C LEU A 372 1.76 -0.24 -25.70
N PHE A 373 3.04 -0.09 -26.09
CA PHE A 373 3.52 1.13 -26.76
C PHE A 373 3.62 1.01 -28.28
N LYS A 374 3.39 -0.19 -28.83
CA LYS A 374 3.58 -0.46 -30.26
C LYS A 374 2.72 0.47 -31.12
N ASN A 375 3.37 1.20 -32.02
CA ASN A 375 2.77 2.19 -32.91
C ASN A 375 2.07 3.38 -32.21
N ARG A 376 2.45 3.71 -30.97
CA ARG A 376 1.84 4.83 -30.21
C ARG A 376 2.76 6.05 -30.07
N PHE A 377 4.08 5.89 -30.16
CA PHE A 377 5.02 6.99 -29.95
C PHE A 377 5.08 7.96 -31.15
N LEU A 378 5.00 9.26 -30.88
CA LEU A 378 5.21 10.35 -31.84
C LEU A 378 6.20 11.36 -31.25
N GLU A 379 7.32 11.60 -31.93
CA GLU A 379 8.49 12.31 -31.37
C GLU A 379 8.21 13.72 -30.81
N ASN A 380 7.26 14.45 -31.40
CA ASN A 380 6.96 15.85 -31.08
C ASN A 380 5.63 16.04 -30.33
N GLU A 381 5.00 14.97 -29.88
CA GLU A 381 3.70 15.03 -29.22
C GLU A 381 3.76 14.33 -27.87
N THR A 382 2.92 14.74 -26.93
CA THR A 382 2.58 13.93 -25.75
C THR A 382 1.12 13.53 -25.86
N LEU A 383 0.88 12.22 -25.92
CA LEU A 383 -0.42 11.65 -26.18
C LEU A 383 -0.83 10.71 -25.04
N ILE A 384 -2.11 10.74 -24.73
CA ILE A 384 -2.78 9.84 -23.81
C ILE A 384 -3.70 8.95 -24.64
N TYR A 385 -3.49 7.65 -24.55
CA TYR A 385 -4.33 6.62 -25.15
C TYR A 385 -5.14 5.97 -24.03
N MET A 386 -6.46 6.02 -24.16
CA MET A 386 -7.39 5.27 -23.32
C MET A 386 -7.83 4.04 -24.10
N CYS A 387 -7.49 2.85 -23.63
CA CYS A 387 -7.87 1.60 -24.28
C CYS A 387 -8.70 0.72 -23.36
N GLU A 388 -9.61 -0.04 -23.95
CA GLU A 388 -10.47 -1.02 -23.31
C GLU A 388 -10.56 -2.23 -24.25
N ASN A 389 -10.37 -3.44 -23.72
CA ASN A 389 -10.50 -4.68 -24.50
C ASN A 389 -9.73 -4.66 -25.84
N LYS A 390 -8.45 -4.24 -25.83
CA LYS A 390 -7.57 -4.14 -27.00
C LYS A 390 -8.02 -3.09 -28.05
N THR A 391 -9.02 -2.28 -27.75
CA THR A 391 -9.50 -1.18 -28.60
C THR A 391 -9.23 0.16 -27.92
N CYS A 392 -8.66 1.12 -28.64
CA CYS A 392 -8.38 2.44 -28.09
C CYS A 392 -9.31 3.51 -28.65
N PHE A 393 -9.69 4.47 -27.81
CA PHE A 393 -10.25 5.73 -28.28
C PHE A 393 -9.20 6.53 -29.08
N ALA A 394 -9.64 7.60 -29.74
CA ALA A 394 -8.71 8.53 -30.37
C ALA A 394 -7.77 9.14 -29.30
N PRO A 395 -6.45 9.19 -29.54
CA PRO A 395 -5.51 9.72 -28.56
C PRO A 395 -5.73 11.21 -28.35
N VAL A 396 -5.56 11.66 -27.10
CA VAL A 396 -5.80 13.04 -26.68
C VAL A 396 -4.54 13.65 -26.08
N LYS A 397 -4.42 14.98 -26.13
CA LYS A 397 -3.27 15.71 -25.59
C LYS A 397 -3.50 16.23 -24.16
N ASN A 398 -4.76 16.47 -23.81
CA ASN A 398 -5.14 17.02 -22.51
C ASN A 398 -5.87 15.95 -21.68
N ILE A 399 -5.81 16.15 -20.36
CA ILE A 399 -6.29 15.18 -19.38
C ILE A 399 -7.80 15.22 -19.25
N GLU A 400 -8.41 16.39 -19.42
CA GLU A 400 -9.87 16.55 -19.36
C GLU A 400 -10.56 15.68 -20.40
N ASP A 401 -10.07 15.67 -21.64
CA ASP A 401 -10.61 14.84 -22.70
C ASP A 401 -10.37 13.34 -22.41
N ALA A 402 -9.24 12.99 -21.82
CA ALA A 402 -8.93 11.62 -21.43
C ALA A 402 -9.91 11.13 -20.34
N LEU A 403 -10.18 11.97 -19.34
CA LEU A 403 -11.16 11.68 -18.28
C LEU A 403 -12.60 11.61 -18.81
N ARG A 404 -12.96 12.41 -19.83
CA ARG A 404 -14.28 12.34 -20.49
C ARG A 404 -14.50 11.03 -21.24
N GLN A 405 -13.45 10.44 -21.83
CA GLN A 405 -13.56 9.16 -22.56
C GLN A 405 -13.97 7.97 -21.67
N ILE A 406 -13.70 8.06 -20.37
CA ILE A 406 -13.91 6.98 -19.39
C ILE A 406 -15.07 7.26 -18.40
N SER A 407 -15.59 8.49 -18.36
CA SER A 407 -16.68 8.90 -17.46
C SER A 407 -18.06 8.84 -18.11
N GLY A 408 -18.22 8.00 -19.14
CA GLY A 408 -19.40 7.91 -20.01
C GLY A 408 -20.74 7.81 -19.28
#